data_AF-A0A1V6A8Y3-F1
#
_entry.id   AF-A0A1V6A8Y3-F1
#
_cell.length_a   1.000
_cell.length_b   1.000
_cell.length_c   1.000
_cell.angle_alpha   90.00
_cell.angle_beta   90.00
_cell.angle_gamma   90.00
#
_symmetry.space_group_name_H-M   'P 1'
#
loop_
_entity.id
_entity.type
_entity.pdbx_description
1 polymer ?
#
loop_
_entity_poly.entity_id
_entity_poly.type
_entity_poly.pdbx_seq_one_letter_code
_entity_poly.pdbx_strand_id
1 'polypeptide(L)'
;MTQALTESRNPRTIYIDRLNTRDAVKLFINEDKAVLTAVEACGESIALAVEYTVQAFLAGGRLVYIGAGTSGRLGVLDASECPPTFGVSPDMVVGLIAGGEKALRTAVEGAEDNAARGREDLEDIGFCKDDILVGITASGSTPYVKGALNYARSVEAKTVLLTCNPYGELPEADVLINPVVGPEIICGSTRLKSGTACKMVLNMISSVSMIKIGKVFENLMVDVRATNSKLKKRALRIVMDGGRVPNYLAEAKLEEANGDVKLAILLARTDLDAEQGRKKLKSVGGVLYKALGEIDYE
;
A
#
# COMPACT_ATOMS: atom_id res chain seq x y z
N MET A 1 8.14 -28.15 -18.69
CA MET A 1 7.97 -26.90 -17.92
C MET A 1 6.59 -26.36 -18.26
N THR A 2 5.71 -26.22 -17.29
CA THR A 2 4.39 -25.59 -17.51
C THR A 2 4.61 -24.09 -17.70
N GLN A 3 4.18 -23.53 -18.84
CA GLN A 3 4.34 -22.11 -19.13
C GLN A 3 3.57 -21.27 -18.10
N ALA A 4 4.22 -20.24 -17.53
CA ALA A 4 3.58 -19.33 -16.58
C ALA A 4 2.33 -18.69 -17.21
N LEU A 5 1.26 -18.53 -16.42
CA LEU A 5 -0.01 -17.98 -16.93
C LEU A 5 0.19 -16.56 -17.49
N THR A 6 1.08 -15.79 -16.87
CA THR A 6 1.46 -14.42 -17.29
C THR A 6 2.08 -14.36 -18.68
N GLU A 7 2.71 -15.44 -19.14
CA GLU A 7 3.37 -15.55 -20.44
C GLU A 7 2.51 -16.23 -21.50
N SER A 8 1.30 -16.66 -21.14
CA SER A 8 0.40 -17.33 -22.08
C SER A 8 -0.33 -16.33 -22.98
N ARG A 9 -0.69 -16.77 -24.19
CA ARG A 9 -1.48 -15.95 -25.12
C ARG A 9 -2.93 -15.91 -24.68
N ASN A 10 -3.53 -14.72 -24.66
CA ASN A 10 -4.95 -14.56 -24.43
C ASN A 10 -5.76 -14.97 -25.69
N PRO A 11 -6.59 -16.02 -25.62
CA PRO A 11 -7.35 -16.48 -26.79
C PRO A 11 -8.38 -15.45 -27.29
N ARG A 12 -8.83 -14.52 -26.41
CA ARG A 12 -9.81 -13.49 -26.76
C ARG A 12 -9.20 -12.32 -27.54
N THR A 13 -7.86 -12.20 -27.56
CA THR A 13 -7.16 -11.04 -28.13
C THR A 13 -6.20 -11.41 -29.25
N ILE A 14 -6.29 -12.64 -29.79
CA ILE A 14 -5.42 -13.16 -30.87
C ILE A 14 -5.31 -12.20 -32.06
N TYR A 15 -6.40 -11.49 -32.39
CA TYR A 15 -6.49 -10.59 -33.55
C TYR A 15 -6.67 -9.12 -33.15
N ILE A 16 -6.23 -8.72 -31.95
CA ILE A 16 -6.40 -7.35 -31.45
C ILE A 16 -5.79 -6.28 -32.37
N ASP A 17 -4.72 -6.62 -33.08
CA ASP A 17 -4.03 -5.79 -34.07
C ASP A 17 -4.91 -5.45 -35.30
N ARG A 18 -5.99 -6.20 -35.53
CA ARG A 18 -6.92 -6.02 -36.66
C ARG A 18 -8.18 -5.24 -36.28
N LEU A 19 -8.42 -5.04 -35.00
CA LEU A 19 -9.58 -4.27 -34.53
C LEU A 19 -9.38 -2.79 -34.85
N ASN A 20 -10.47 -2.09 -35.15
CA ASN A 20 -10.42 -0.64 -35.13
C ASN A 20 -10.14 -0.16 -33.69
N THR A 21 -9.65 1.07 -33.56
CA THR A 21 -9.26 1.66 -32.27
C THR A 21 -10.36 1.57 -31.22
N ARG A 22 -11.62 1.80 -31.58
CA ARG A 22 -12.74 1.81 -30.62
C ARG A 22 -12.99 0.42 -30.05
N ASP A 23 -12.95 -0.61 -30.88
CA ASP A 23 -13.19 -1.97 -30.44
C ASP A 23 -11.98 -2.57 -29.72
N ALA A 24 -10.75 -2.19 -30.10
CA ALA A 24 -9.55 -2.52 -29.32
C ALA A 24 -9.62 -1.95 -27.90
N VAL A 25 -10.03 -0.69 -27.73
CA VAL A 25 -10.22 -0.07 -26.40
C VAL A 25 -11.32 -0.76 -25.59
N LYS A 26 -12.47 -1.08 -26.20
CA LYS A 26 -13.53 -1.82 -25.51
C LYS A 26 -13.06 -3.20 -25.04
N LEU A 27 -12.33 -3.91 -25.89
CA LEU A 27 -11.78 -5.22 -25.54
C LEU A 27 -10.78 -5.11 -24.37
N PHE A 28 -9.96 -4.06 -24.37
CA PHE A 28 -9.04 -3.75 -23.27
C PHE A 28 -9.78 -3.55 -21.95
N ILE A 29 -10.80 -2.67 -21.92
CA ILE A 29 -11.61 -2.43 -20.72
C ILE A 29 -12.30 -3.71 -20.25
N ASN A 30 -12.75 -4.56 -21.18
CA ASN A 30 -13.39 -5.82 -20.81
C ASN A 30 -12.41 -6.82 -20.18
N GLU A 31 -11.15 -6.85 -20.61
CA GLU A 31 -10.10 -7.65 -19.94
C GLU A 31 -9.82 -7.14 -18.53
N ASP A 32 -9.75 -5.82 -18.34
CA ASP A 32 -9.44 -5.21 -17.03
C ASP A 32 -10.48 -5.51 -15.95
N LYS A 33 -11.74 -5.80 -16.33
CA LYS A 33 -12.78 -6.21 -15.37
C LYS A 33 -12.40 -7.44 -14.54
N ALA A 34 -11.60 -8.35 -15.10
CA ALA A 34 -11.17 -9.55 -14.39
C ALA A 34 -10.28 -9.24 -13.16
N VAL A 35 -9.63 -8.07 -13.14
CA VAL A 35 -8.78 -7.63 -12.04
C VAL A 35 -9.56 -7.53 -10.74
N LEU A 36 -10.78 -6.96 -10.78
CA LEU A 36 -11.58 -6.75 -9.58
C LEU A 36 -11.92 -8.09 -8.90
N THR A 37 -12.43 -9.05 -9.68
CA THR A 37 -12.77 -10.39 -9.18
C THR A 37 -11.54 -11.13 -8.65
N ALA A 38 -10.39 -11.01 -9.31
CA ALA A 38 -9.15 -11.65 -8.86
C ALA A 38 -8.63 -11.06 -7.53
N VAL A 39 -8.73 -9.75 -7.35
CA VAL A 39 -8.35 -9.09 -6.09
C VAL A 39 -9.35 -9.40 -4.97
N GLU A 40 -10.65 -9.40 -5.28
CA GLU A 40 -11.71 -9.79 -4.33
C GLU A 40 -11.49 -11.19 -3.77
N ALA A 41 -11.12 -12.15 -4.63
CA ALA A 41 -10.80 -13.52 -4.20
C ALA A 41 -9.59 -13.61 -3.25
N CYS A 42 -8.76 -12.57 -3.17
CA CYS A 42 -7.60 -12.49 -2.28
C CYS A 42 -7.90 -11.75 -0.96
N GLY A 43 -9.16 -11.38 -0.69
CA GLY A 43 -9.54 -10.53 0.44
C GLY A 43 -8.97 -10.99 1.79
N GLU A 44 -9.07 -12.28 2.11
CA GLU A 44 -8.54 -12.85 3.37
C GLU A 44 -7.00 -12.75 3.46
N SER A 45 -6.29 -13.05 2.38
CA SER A 45 -4.83 -12.94 2.35
C SER A 45 -4.36 -11.49 2.46
N ILE A 46 -5.09 -10.55 1.84
CA ILE A 46 -4.85 -9.11 1.97
C ILE A 46 -5.10 -8.67 3.41
N ALA A 47 -6.19 -9.12 4.04
CA ALA A 47 -6.49 -8.83 5.44
C ALA A 47 -5.40 -9.34 6.38
N LEU A 48 -4.90 -10.57 6.17
CA LEU A 48 -3.80 -11.11 6.97
C LEU A 48 -2.50 -10.31 6.81
N ALA A 49 -2.17 -9.88 5.58
CA ALA A 49 -1.02 -9.00 5.34
C ALA A 49 -1.18 -7.63 6.03
N VAL A 50 -2.39 -7.08 6.05
CA VAL A 50 -2.72 -5.87 6.83
C VAL A 50 -2.50 -6.10 8.32
N GLU A 51 -2.95 -7.23 8.87
CA GLU A 51 -2.77 -7.54 10.31
C GLU A 51 -1.30 -7.58 10.70
N TYR A 52 -0.45 -8.26 9.91
CA TYR A 52 1.00 -8.26 10.14
C TYR A 52 1.62 -6.88 9.96
N THR A 53 1.15 -6.10 9.00
CA THR A 53 1.62 -4.72 8.80
C THR A 53 1.28 -3.82 9.98
N VAL A 54 0.06 -3.93 10.53
CA VAL A 54 -0.37 -3.21 11.73
C VAL A 54 0.47 -3.62 12.93
N GLN A 55 0.76 -4.91 13.10
CA GLN A 55 1.65 -5.40 14.17
C GLN A 55 3.05 -4.80 14.06
N ALA A 56 3.64 -4.80 12.86
CA ALA A 56 4.95 -4.19 12.60
C ALA A 56 4.95 -2.70 12.95
N PHE A 57 3.96 -1.93 12.47
CA PHE A 57 3.85 -0.51 12.79
C PHE A 57 3.70 -0.23 14.29
N LEU A 58 2.91 -1.03 15.02
CA LEU A 58 2.75 -0.89 16.46
C LEU A 58 4.01 -1.27 17.25
N ALA A 59 4.85 -2.16 16.69
CA ALA A 59 6.17 -2.48 17.23
C ALA A 59 7.26 -1.47 16.85
N GLY A 60 6.94 -0.48 15.99
CA GLY A 60 7.90 0.51 15.50
C GLY A 60 8.70 0.09 14.27
N GLY A 61 8.37 -1.06 13.67
CA GLY A 61 8.91 -1.52 12.40
C GLY A 61 8.26 -0.87 11.18
N ARG A 62 8.71 -1.28 10.00
CA ARG A 62 8.35 -0.70 8.70
C ARG A 62 7.64 -1.68 7.78
N LEU A 63 6.91 -1.14 6.81
CA LEU A 63 6.41 -1.88 5.66
C LEU A 63 7.38 -1.68 4.49
N VAL A 64 8.00 -2.76 4.02
CA VAL A 64 8.97 -2.70 2.92
C VAL A 64 8.43 -3.44 1.70
N TYR A 65 8.28 -2.73 0.58
CA TYR A 65 7.99 -3.30 -0.72
C TYR A 65 9.28 -3.58 -1.48
N ILE A 66 9.38 -4.71 -2.16
CA ILE A 66 10.52 -5.02 -3.04
C ILE A 66 10.07 -5.66 -4.34
N GLY A 67 10.59 -5.18 -5.47
CA GLY A 67 10.26 -5.72 -6.78
C GLY A 67 11.19 -5.25 -7.90
N ALA A 68 11.02 -5.80 -9.09
CA ALA A 68 11.72 -5.35 -10.30
C ALA A 68 10.74 -4.69 -11.28
N GLY A 69 11.26 -3.84 -12.18
CA GLY A 69 10.47 -3.23 -13.26
C GLY A 69 9.19 -2.55 -12.76
N THR A 70 8.05 -2.89 -13.35
CA THR A 70 6.75 -2.32 -12.96
C THR A 70 6.38 -2.62 -11.51
N SER A 71 6.66 -3.83 -11.02
CA SER A 71 6.36 -4.23 -9.63
C SER A 71 7.10 -3.35 -8.62
N GLY A 72 8.41 -3.14 -8.82
CA GLY A 72 9.19 -2.24 -7.96
C GLY A 72 8.71 -0.79 -8.04
N ARG A 73 8.37 -0.30 -9.23
CA ARG A 73 7.82 1.07 -9.40
C ARG A 73 6.50 1.28 -8.68
N LEU A 74 5.61 0.27 -8.68
CA LEU A 74 4.34 0.34 -7.97
C LEU A 74 4.54 0.32 -6.44
N GLY A 75 5.51 -0.44 -5.93
CA GLY A 75 5.93 -0.38 -4.53
C GLY A 75 6.41 1.02 -4.13
N VAL A 76 7.27 1.63 -4.95
CA VAL A 76 7.76 3.00 -4.72
C VAL A 76 6.63 4.03 -4.80
N LEU A 77 5.69 3.86 -5.75
CA LEU A 77 4.52 4.73 -5.88
C LEU A 77 3.69 4.74 -4.60
N ASP A 78 3.26 3.57 -4.11
CA ASP A 78 2.43 3.45 -2.90
C ASP A 78 3.15 3.99 -1.65
N ALA A 79 4.44 3.66 -1.49
CA ALA A 79 5.27 4.18 -0.41
C ALA A 79 5.34 5.72 -0.43
N SER A 80 5.54 6.33 -1.61
CA SER A 80 5.67 7.78 -1.76
C SER A 80 4.39 8.56 -1.41
N GLU A 81 3.23 7.92 -1.52
CA GLU A 81 1.93 8.51 -1.19
C GLU A 81 1.62 8.45 0.31
N CYS A 82 2.31 7.60 1.09
CA CYS A 82 2.04 7.44 2.51
C CYS A 82 2.34 8.71 3.36
N PRO A 83 3.50 9.39 3.23
CA PRO A 83 3.77 10.61 4.01
C PRO A 83 2.78 11.77 3.78
N PRO A 84 2.46 12.18 2.54
CA PRO A 84 1.52 13.28 2.32
C PRO A 84 0.06 12.90 2.65
N THR A 85 -0.28 11.62 2.64
CA THR A 85 -1.63 11.11 2.92
C THR A 85 -1.85 10.90 4.42
N PHE A 86 -0.92 10.26 5.12
CA PHE A 86 -1.12 9.84 6.51
C PHE A 86 -0.23 10.58 7.52
N GLY A 87 0.56 11.55 7.06
CA GLY A 87 1.45 12.37 7.90
C GLY A 87 2.59 11.59 8.56
N VAL A 88 2.90 10.40 8.05
CA VAL A 88 3.93 9.49 8.58
C VAL A 88 5.34 9.85 8.12
N SER A 89 6.35 9.24 8.73
CA SER A 89 7.74 9.35 8.26
C SER A 89 7.87 8.69 6.87
N PRO A 90 8.70 9.23 5.96
CA PRO A 90 9.09 8.54 4.72
C PRO A 90 9.66 7.13 4.96
N ASP A 91 10.25 6.88 6.13
CA ASP A 91 10.85 5.57 6.45
C ASP A 91 9.83 4.52 6.90
N MET A 92 8.58 4.90 7.20
CA MET A 92 7.57 3.98 7.70
C MET A 92 7.10 2.99 6.62
N VAL A 93 7.07 3.45 5.37
CA VAL A 93 6.74 2.63 4.19
C VAL A 93 7.80 2.86 3.13
N VAL A 94 8.54 1.82 2.76
CA VAL A 94 9.72 1.92 1.88
C VAL A 94 9.50 1.09 0.63
N GLY A 95 9.80 1.65 -0.54
CA GLY A 95 9.79 0.92 -1.81
C GLY A 95 11.21 0.71 -2.34
N LEU A 96 11.59 -0.56 -2.55
CA LEU A 96 12.85 -0.95 -3.15
C LEU A 96 12.64 -1.51 -4.56
N ILE A 97 13.50 -1.11 -5.48
CA ILE A 97 13.45 -1.51 -6.88
C ILE A 97 14.80 -2.07 -7.33
N ALA A 98 14.77 -3.23 -7.99
CA ALA A 98 15.97 -3.83 -8.59
C ALA A 98 16.64 -2.83 -9.56
N GLY A 99 17.93 -2.57 -9.36
CA GLY A 99 18.69 -1.56 -10.13
C GLY A 99 18.62 -0.14 -9.58
N GLY A 100 18.00 0.06 -8.41
CA GLY A 100 17.97 1.31 -7.65
C GLY A 100 17.24 2.46 -8.35
N GLU A 101 17.53 3.70 -7.94
CA GLU A 101 16.89 4.92 -8.44
C GLU A 101 16.82 5.03 -9.97
N LYS A 102 17.86 4.57 -10.68
CA LYS A 102 17.88 4.57 -12.15
C LYS A 102 16.72 3.75 -12.74
N ALA A 103 16.36 2.64 -12.09
CA ALA A 103 15.28 1.75 -12.51
C ALA A 103 13.89 2.39 -12.46
N LEU A 104 13.71 3.49 -11.70
CA LEU A 104 12.44 4.21 -11.64
C LEU A 104 12.03 4.78 -13.00
N ARG A 105 12.99 5.29 -13.77
CA ARG A 105 12.73 5.94 -15.06
C ARG A 105 13.15 5.11 -16.26
N THR A 106 14.15 4.24 -16.12
CA THR A 106 14.70 3.47 -17.22
C THR A 106 14.94 2.04 -16.79
N ALA A 107 14.53 1.06 -17.60
CA ALA A 107 14.81 -0.34 -17.28
C ALA A 107 16.32 -0.59 -17.15
N VAL A 108 16.72 -1.38 -16.16
CA VAL A 108 18.10 -1.81 -15.95
C VAL A 108 18.16 -3.29 -16.27
N GLU A 109 18.83 -3.63 -17.37
CA GLU A 109 18.94 -5.00 -17.86
C GLU A 109 19.67 -5.89 -16.85
N GLY A 110 19.15 -7.10 -16.61
CA GLY A 110 19.72 -8.10 -15.69
C GLY A 110 19.59 -7.79 -14.20
N ALA A 111 19.04 -6.64 -13.80
CA ALA A 111 18.86 -6.31 -12.38
C ALA A 111 17.92 -7.28 -11.65
N GLU A 112 16.90 -7.78 -12.35
CA GLU A 112 15.90 -8.69 -11.79
C GLU A 112 16.42 -10.11 -11.54
N ASP A 113 17.49 -10.50 -12.24
CA ASP A 113 18.13 -11.82 -12.15
C ASP A 113 19.14 -11.92 -11.00
N ASN A 114 19.43 -10.82 -10.31
CA ASN A 114 20.40 -10.79 -9.22
C ASN A 114 19.74 -11.06 -7.86
N ALA A 115 19.71 -12.33 -7.44
CA ALA A 115 19.18 -12.73 -6.15
C ALA A 115 19.95 -12.15 -4.95
N ALA A 116 21.30 -12.05 -5.05
CA ALA A 116 22.11 -11.50 -3.96
C ALA A 116 21.77 -10.02 -3.71
N ARG A 117 21.53 -9.26 -4.78
CA ARG A 117 21.18 -7.84 -4.65
C ARG A 117 19.90 -7.61 -3.86
N GLY A 118 18.90 -8.50 -3.98
CA GLY A 118 17.66 -8.38 -3.20
C GLY A 118 17.87 -8.48 -1.70
N ARG A 119 18.87 -9.26 -1.26
CA ARG A 119 19.32 -9.30 0.13
C ARG A 119 20.10 -8.03 0.49
N GLU A 120 21.07 -7.66 -0.33
CA GLU A 120 21.92 -6.48 -0.07
C GLU A 120 21.10 -5.20 0.08
N ASP A 121 20.08 -4.99 -0.77
CA ASP A 121 19.20 -3.81 -0.68
C ASP A 121 18.39 -3.78 0.63
N LEU A 122 18.10 -4.94 1.24
CA LEU A 122 17.47 -5.00 2.57
C LEU A 122 18.47 -4.74 3.69
N GLU A 123 19.69 -5.26 3.58
CA GLU A 123 20.79 -4.99 4.51
C GLU A 123 21.14 -3.49 4.53
N ASP A 124 21.18 -2.84 3.35
CA ASP A 124 21.50 -1.42 3.17
C ASP A 124 20.52 -0.49 3.93
N ILE A 125 19.26 -0.90 4.08
CA ILE A 125 18.25 -0.15 4.86
C ILE A 125 18.11 -0.63 6.31
N GLY A 126 18.99 -1.52 6.76
CA GLY A 126 18.94 -2.12 8.09
C GLY A 126 17.65 -2.90 8.36
N PHE A 127 17.13 -3.62 7.36
CA PHE A 127 15.93 -4.45 7.50
C PHE A 127 16.10 -5.48 8.63
N CYS A 128 15.10 -5.59 9.51
CA CYS A 128 15.15 -6.45 10.68
C CYS A 128 13.83 -7.22 10.92
N LYS A 129 13.82 -8.06 11.96
CA LYS A 129 12.67 -8.91 12.33
C LYS A 129 11.37 -8.15 12.66
N ASP A 130 11.49 -6.89 13.05
CA ASP A 130 10.34 -6.05 13.42
C ASP A 130 9.67 -5.43 12.17
N ASP A 131 10.34 -5.46 11.03
CA ASP A 131 9.80 -5.06 9.73
C ASP A 131 8.95 -6.17 9.09
N ILE A 132 8.12 -5.80 8.12
CA ILE A 132 7.42 -6.72 7.22
C ILE A 132 7.88 -6.49 5.77
N LEU A 133 8.16 -7.58 5.06
CA LEU A 133 8.53 -7.55 3.65
C LEU A 133 7.37 -8.01 2.75
N VAL A 134 7.07 -7.22 1.73
CA VAL A 134 6.17 -7.60 0.63
C VAL A 134 6.99 -7.71 -0.66
N GLY A 135 7.26 -8.95 -1.07
CA GLY A 135 7.92 -9.26 -2.33
C GLY A 135 6.94 -9.30 -3.48
N ILE A 136 7.19 -8.51 -4.54
CA ILE A 136 6.26 -8.30 -5.64
C ILE A 136 6.86 -8.84 -6.94
N THR A 137 6.24 -9.88 -7.50
CA THR A 137 6.63 -10.45 -8.80
C THR A 137 5.42 -11.01 -9.54
N ALA A 138 5.07 -10.43 -10.70
CA ALA A 138 3.94 -10.90 -11.48
C ALA A 138 4.10 -12.37 -11.90
N SER A 139 5.30 -12.78 -12.34
CA SER A 139 5.60 -14.14 -12.78
C SER A 139 5.73 -15.15 -11.62
N GLY A 140 6.06 -14.67 -10.42
CA GLY A 140 6.33 -15.53 -9.27
C GLY A 140 7.76 -16.08 -9.22
N SER A 141 8.62 -15.76 -10.20
CA SER A 141 9.93 -16.41 -10.37
C SER A 141 11.13 -15.46 -10.35
N THR A 142 10.92 -14.16 -10.11
CA THR A 142 11.99 -13.13 -10.17
C THR A 142 13.08 -13.38 -9.11
N PRO A 143 14.34 -13.68 -9.50
CA PRO A 143 15.42 -14.03 -8.57
C PRO A 143 15.71 -12.95 -7.50
N TYR A 144 15.72 -11.67 -7.88
CA TYR A 144 15.89 -10.55 -6.96
C TYR A 144 14.87 -10.58 -5.79
N VAL A 145 13.58 -10.82 -6.11
CA VAL A 145 12.52 -10.91 -5.10
C VAL A 145 12.67 -12.16 -4.24
N LYS A 146 13.03 -13.30 -4.86
CA LYS A 146 13.28 -14.56 -4.14
C LYS A 146 14.42 -14.41 -3.12
N GLY A 147 15.52 -13.76 -3.50
CA GLY A 147 16.65 -13.50 -2.61
C GLY A 147 16.27 -12.64 -1.40
N ALA A 148 15.47 -11.60 -1.64
CA ALA A 148 14.93 -10.73 -0.59
C ALA A 148 14.02 -11.49 0.39
N LEU A 149 13.07 -12.29 -0.12
CA LEU A 149 12.16 -13.09 0.71
C LEU A 149 12.92 -14.12 1.57
N ASN A 150 13.92 -14.79 0.99
CA ASN A 150 14.76 -15.73 1.71
C ASN A 150 15.53 -15.04 2.86
N TYR A 151 16.09 -13.85 2.59
CA TYR A 151 16.78 -13.08 3.62
C TYR A 151 15.84 -12.63 4.73
N ALA A 152 14.68 -12.06 4.39
CA ALA A 152 13.69 -11.63 5.38
C ALA A 152 13.23 -12.77 6.30
N ARG A 153 13.01 -13.98 5.74
CA ARG A 153 12.72 -15.18 6.54
C ARG A 153 13.88 -15.57 7.44
N SER A 154 15.12 -15.48 6.95
CA SER A 154 16.32 -15.82 7.74
C SER A 154 16.54 -14.91 8.95
N VAL A 155 16.00 -13.69 8.91
CA VAL A 155 15.99 -12.75 10.05
C VAL A 155 14.66 -12.77 10.80
N GLU A 156 13.80 -13.77 10.58
CA GLU A 156 12.51 -13.96 11.25
C GLU A 156 11.47 -12.85 11.02
N ALA A 157 11.66 -12.00 10.01
CA ALA A 157 10.68 -11.00 9.62
C ALA A 157 9.48 -11.64 8.91
N LYS A 158 8.30 -11.03 9.05
CA LYS A 158 7.11 -11.48 8.33
C LYS A 158 7.24 -11.19 6.83
N THR A 159 6.80 -12.14 6.03
CA THR A 159 6.95 -12.09 4.57
C THR A 159 5.63 -12.31 3.84
N VAL A 160 5.39 -11.49 2.82
CA VAL A 160 4.25 -11.58 1.91
C VAL A 160 4.78 -11.72 0.48
N LEU A 161 4.28 -12.70 -0.27
CA LEU A 161 4.50 -12.80 -1.71
C LEU A 161 3.25 -12.33 -2.45
N LEU A 162 3.40 -11.31 -3.29
CA LEU A 162 2.37 -10.84 -4.22
C LEU A 162 2.74 -11.25 -5.65
N THR A 163 1.92 -12.13 -6.24
CA THR A 163 2.12 -12.65 -7.60
C THR A 163 0.81 -12.83 -8.35
N CYS A 164 0.83 -12.88 -9.68
CA CYS A 164 -0.36 -13.15 -10.50
C CYS A 164 -0.30 -14.54 -11.15
N ASN A 165 0.74 -15.32 -10.84
CA ASN A 165 0.92 -16.65 -11.39
C ASN A 165 0.47 -17.72 -10.37
N PRO A 166 -0.57 -18.53 -10.69
CA PRO A 166 -1.08 -19.55 -9.78
C PRO A 166 -0.26 -20.84 -9.73
N TYR A 167 0.74 -21.00 -10.61
CA TYR A 167 1.45 -22.26 -10.80
C TYR A 167 2.96 -22.07 -10.76
N GLY A 168 3.68 -23.15 -10.45
CA GLY A 168 5.13 -23.21 -10.47
C GLY A 168 5.75 -23.21 -9.07
N GLU A 169 7.09 -23.14 -9.03
CA GLU A 169 7.84 -23.05 -7.78
C GLU A 169 7.89 -21.60 -7.31
N LEU A 170 6.86 -21.20 -6.56
CA LEU A 170 6.80 -19.89 -5.93
C LEU A 170 7.77 -19.83 -4.73
N PRO A 171 8.42 -18.68 -4.48
CA PRO A 171 9.16 -18.43 -3.24
C PRO A 171 8.28 -18.67 -2.01
N GLU A 172 8.86 -19.22 -0.95
CA GLU A 172 8.16 -19.33 0.33
C GLU A 172 7.91 -17.93 0.93
N ALA A 173 6.71 -17.73 1.48
CA ALA A 173 6.33 -16.56 2.25
C ALA A 173 5.28 -16.97 3.29
N ASP A 174 5.12 -16.18 4.35
CA ASP A 174 4.09 -16.43 5.37
C ASP A 174 2.68 -16.17 4.84
N VAL A 175 2.55 -15.22 3.91
CA VAL A 175 1.29 -14.90 3.23
C VAL A 175 1.51 -14.92 1.71
N LEU A 176 0.66 -15.65 1.00
CA LEU A 176 0.57 -15.61 -0.46
C LEU A 176 -0.66 -14.79 -0.87
N ILE A 177 -0.45 -13.70 -1.58
CA ILE A 177 -1.52 -12.94 -2.25
C ILE A 177 -1.41 -13.20 -3.75
N ASN A 178 -2.37 -13.94 -4.31
CA ASN A 178 -2.31 -14.41 -5.69
C ASN A 178 -3.54 -14.02 -6.52
N PRO A 179 -3.68 -12.73 -6.93
CA PRO A 179 -4.74 -12.31 -7.82
C PRO A 179 -4.50 -12.86 -9.23
N VAL A 180 -5.14 -13.99 -9.55
CA VAL A 180 -5.05 -14.67 -10.84
C VAL A 180 -5.85 -13.90 -11.91
N VAL A 181 -5.21 -12.93 -12.55
CA VAL A 181 -5.85 -12.05 -13.56
C VAL A 181 -5.96 -12.67 -14.97
N GLY A 182 -5.39 -13.86 -15.16
CA GLY A 182 -5.34 -14.55 -16.44
C GLY A 182 -4.33 -13.96 -17.43
N PRO A 183 -4.31 -14.47 -18.68
CA PRO A 183 -3.39 -14.02 -19.71
C PRO A 183 -3.59 -12.53 -20.04
N GLU A 184 -2.50 -11.80 -20.26
CA GLU A 184 -2.54 -10.38 -20.59
C GLU A 184 -3.08 -10.15 -22.01
N ILE A 185 -3.71 -9.00 -22.24
CA ILE A 185 -4.23 -8.61 -23.57
C ILE A 185 -3.12 -8.53 -24.64
N ILE A 186 -1.93 -8.10 -24.22
CA ILE A 186 -0.66 -8.23 -24.96
C ILE A 186 0.15 -9.29 -24.20
N CYS A 187 0.45 -10.40 -24.87
CA CYS A 187 1.16 -11.54 -24.29
C CYS A 187 2.43 -11.10 -23.53
N GLY A 188 2.58 -11.52 -22.27
CA GLY A 188 3.72 -11.18 -21.41
C GLY A 188 3.75 -9.74 -20.87
N SER A 189 2.85 -8.85 -21.29
CA SER A 189 2.82 -7.45 -20.84
C SER A 189 2.18 -7.30 -19.46
N THR A 190 2.80 -7.86 -18.43
CA THR A 190 2.32 -7.87 -17.02
C THR A 190 2.21 -6.49 -16.38
N ARG A 191 2.73 -5.43 -17.02
CA ARG A 191 2.47 -4.04 -16.60
C ARG A 191 0.99 -3.63 -16.66
N LEU A 192 0.13 -4.48 -17.25
CA LEU A 192 -1.30 -4.24 -17.46
C LEU A 192 -2.12 -4.81 -16.30
N LYS A 193 -2.89 -5.89 -16.49
CA LYS A 193 -3.80 -6.39 -15.45
C LYS A 193 -3.05 -6.76 -14.17
N SER A 194 -1.90 -7.41 -14.29
CA SER A 194 -1.09 -7.80 -13.14
C SER A 194 -0.59 -6.56 -12.37
N GLY A 195 -0.16 -5.52 -13.08
CA GLY A 195 0.19 -4.22 -12.50
C GLY A 195 -0.99 -3.52 -11.81
N THR A 196 -2.17 -3.54 -12.43
CA THR A 196 -3.40 -2.97 -11.85
C THR A 196 -3.80 -3.72 -10.57
N ALA A 197 -3.78 -5.06 -10.59
CA ALA A 197 -4.04 -5.88 -9.41
C ALA A 197 -3.03 -5.58 -8.29
N CYS A 198 -1.75 -5.50 -8.64
CA CYS A 198 -0.69 -5.13 -7.71
C CYS A 198 -0.99 -3.78 -7.04
N LYS A 199 -1.26 -2.73 -7.83
CA LYS A 199 -1.61 -1.40 -7.29
C LYS A 199 -2.77 -1.47 -6.31
N MET A 200 -3.85 -2.18 -6.65
CA MET A 200 -5.02 -2.32 -5.78
C MET A 200 -4.66 -2.98 -4.46
N VAL A 201 -3.89 -4.08 -4.49
CA VAL A 201 -3.44 -4.79 -3.29
C VAL A 201 -2.56 -3.89 -2.42
N LEU A 202 -1.56 -3.20 -2.99
CA LEU A 202 -0.68 -2.31 -2.22
C LEU A 202 -1.47 -1.19 -1.53
N ASN A 203 -2.38 -0.55 -2.27
CA ASN A 203 -3.24 0.49 -1.71
C ASN A 203 -4.14 -0.03 -0.57
N MET A 204 -4.62 -1.27 -0.65
CA MET A 204 -5.38 -1.89 0.45
C MET A 204 -4.48 -2.14 1.66
N ILE A 205 -3.27 -2.70 1.46
CA ILE A 205 -2.32 -2.95 2.55
C ILE A 205 -1.97 -1.65 3.27
N SER A 206 -1.51 -0.64 2.54
CA SER A 206 -1.11 0.64 3.13
C SER A 206 -2.28 1.38 3.77
N SER A 207 -3.39 1.56 3.04
CA SER A 207 -4.52 2.36 3.52
C SER A 207 -5.25 1.72 4.69
N VAL A 208 -5.54 0.42 4.63
CA VAL A 208 -6.24 -0.26 5.72
C VAL A 208 -5.37 -0.34 6.96
N SER A 209 -4.05 -0.58 6.81
CA SER A 209 -3.12 -0.53 7.95
C SER A 209 -3.12 0.84 8.62
N MET A 210 -3.06 1.92 7.83
CA MET A 210 -3.11 3.31 8.32
C MET A 210 -4.43 3.64 9.01
N ILE A 211 -5.56 3.14 8.50
CA ILE A 211 -6.87 3.23 9.17
C ILE A 211 -6.82 2.54 10.54
N LYS A 212 -6.29 1.31 10.61
CA LYS A 212 -6.25 0.51 11.84
C LYS A 212 -5.35 1.11 12.93
N ILE A 213 -4.28 1.83 12.55
CA ILE A 213 -3.43 2.57 13.50
C ILE A 213 -3.91 4.02 13.74
N GLY A 214 -5.13 4.37 13.32
CA GLY A 214 -5.78 5.63 13.68
C GLY A 214 -5.37 6.86 12.87
N LYS A 215 -4.80 6.70 11.66
CA LYS A 215 -4.49 7.84 10.76
C LYS A 215 -5.72 8.45 10.09
N VAL A 216 -6.85 7.76 10.16
CA VAL A 216 -8.13 8.12 9.57
C VAL A 216 -9.20 8.10 10.66
N PHE A 217 -10.15 9.02 10.58
CA PHE A 217 -11.36 9.04 11.41
C PHE A 217 -12.58 9.17 10.49
N GLU A 218 -13.58 8.33 10.68
CA GLU A 218 -14.64 8.12 9.68
C GLU A 218 -13.99 7.85 8.30
N ASN A 219 -14.15 8.73 7.32
CA ASN A 219 -13.45 8.72 6.03
C ASN A 219 -12.55 9.95 5.82
N LEU A 220 -12.19 10.62 6.92
CA LEU A 220 -11.41 11.86 6.94
C LEU A 220 -9.93 11.59 7.27
N MET A 221 -9.06 12.23 6.50
CA MET A 221 -7.60 12.19 6.64
C MET A 221 -7.13 13.11 7.78
N VAL A 222 -7.24 12.64 9.02
CA VAL A 222 -7.04 13.48 10.22
C VAL A 222 -5.59 13.68 10.65
N ASP A 223 -4.64 12.93 10.10
CA ASP A 223 -3.19 13.14 10.32
C ASP A 223 -2.51 13.91 9.15
N VAL A 224 -3.24 14.81 8.50
CA VAL A 224 -2.70 15.64 7.41
C VAL A 224 -1.71 16.69 7.93
N ARG A 225 -0.52 16.80 7.30
CA ARG A 225 0.45 17.87 7.60
C ARG A 225 0.13 19.12 6.80
N ALA A 226 -0.35 20.18 7.45
CA ALA A 226 -0.73 21.44 6.80
C ALA A 226 0.48 22.33 6.40
N THR A 227 1.30 21.87 5.45
CA THR A 227 2.53 22.56 5.03
C THR A 227 2.32 23.68 4.00
N ASN A 228 1.13 23.80 3.42
CA ASN A 228 0.81 24.84 2.43
C ASN A 228 -0.64 25.33 2.57
N SER A 229 -0.97 26.43 1.89
CA SER A 229 -2.30 27.07 1.98
C SER A 229 -3.46 26.14 1.57
N LYS A 230 -3.25 25.23 0.61
CA LYS A 230 -4.26 24.22 0.21
C LYS A 230 -4.50 23.23 1.35
N LEU A 231 -3.43 22.76 2.01
CA LEU A 231 -3.52 21.81 3.11
C LEU A 231 -4.08 22.45 4.39
N LYS A 232 -3.83 23.74 4.65
CA LYS A 232 -4.49 24.49 5.73
C LYS A 232 -6.01 24.57 5.54
N LYS A 233 -6.47 24.92 4.33
CA LYS A 233 -7.91 24.91 3.99
C LYS A 233 -8.53 23.52 4.13
N ARG A 234 -7.78 22.48 3.75
CA ARG A 234 -8.22 21.09 3.90
C ARG A 234 -8.34 20.70 5.38
N ALA A 235 -7.35 21.01 6.20
CA ALA A 235 -7.35 20.76 7.64
C ALA A 235 -8.57 21.41 8.31
N LEU A 236 -8.84 22.68 7.99
CA LEU A 236 -10.03 23.39 8.48
C LEU A 236 -11.33 22.68 8.11
N ARG A 237 -11.49 22.29 6.84
CA ARG A 237 -12.68 21.55 6.39
C ARG A 237 -12.85 20.21 7.10
N ILE A 238 -11.75 19.48 7.31
CA ILE A 238 -11.77 18.21 8.04
C ILE A 238 -12.23 18.42 9.49
N VAL A 239 -11.78 19.48 10.17
CA VAL A 239 -12.22 19.79 11.54
C VAL A 239 -13.68 20.22 11.57
N MET A 240 -14.14 20.98 10.58
CA MET A 240 -15.57 21.32 10.45
C MET A 240 -16.43 20.06 10.31
N ASP A 241 -16.06 19.18 9.38
CA ASP A 241 -16.83 17.96 9.07
C ASP A 241 -16.79 16.97 10.25
N GLY A 242 -15.60 16.61 10.74
CA GLY A 242 -15.42 15.64 11.82
C GLY A 242 -15.79 16.18 13.21
N GLY A 243 -15.54 17.46 13.45
CA GLY A 243 -15.94 18.15 14.68
C GLY A 243 -17.44 18.48 14.70
N ARG A 244 -18.09 18.51 13.54
CA ARG A 244 -19.48 18.93 13.34
C ARG A 244 -19.73 20.35 13.84
N VAL A 245 -18.79 21.25 13.52
CA VAL A 245 -18.76 22.64 14.01
C VAL A 245 -18.63 23.64 12.87
N PRO A 246 -19.13 24.88 13.04
CA PRO A 246 -18.94 25.94 12.06
C PRO A 246 -17.46 26.36 11.96
N ASN A 247 -17.13 27.03 10.85
CA ASN A 247 -15.77 27.46 10.51
C ASN A 247 -15.04 28.15 11.68
N TYR A 248 -15.64 29.18 12.29
CA TYR A 248 -14.97 29.96 13.35
C TYR A 248 -14.55 29.10 14.56
N LEU A 249 -15.33 28.07 14.90
CA LEU A 249 -15.02 27.18 16.00
C LEU A 249 -13.95 26.15 15.58
N ALA A 250 -13.99 25.68 14.33
CA ALA A 250 -12.95 24.82 13.79
C ALA A 250 -11.57 25.53 13.72
N GLU A 251 -11.53 26.81 13.33
CA GLU A 251 -10.31 27.63 13.36
C GLU A 251 -9.77 27.75 14.79
N ALA A 252 -10.62 28.12 15.75
CA ALA A 252 -10.22 28.22 17.15
C ALA A 252 -9.70 26.89 17.72
N LYS A 253 -10.35 25.76 17.41
CA LYS A 253 -9.90 24.43 17.88
C LYS A 253 -8.62 23.95 17.18
N LEU A 254 -8.40 24.32 15.93
CA LEU A 254 -7.12 24.08 15.26
C LEU A 254 -5.99 24.88 15.89
N GLU A 255 -6.22 26.15 16.23
CA GLU A 255 -5.23 26.97 16.94
C GLU A 255 -4.92 26.38 18.32
N GLU A 256 -5.95 26.02 19.11
CA GLU A 256 -5.79 25.36 20.41
C GLU A 256 -5.01 24.05 20.32
N ALA A 257 -5.22 23.29 19.24
CA ALA A 257 -4.54 22.04 18.95
C ALA A 257 -3.14 22.22 18.31
N ASN A 258 -2.66 23.45 18.10
CA ASN A 258 -1.41 23.75 17.37
C ASN A 258 -1.37 23.14 15.95
N GLY A 259 -2.50 23.14 15.26
CA GLY A 259 -2.66 22.61 13.91
C GLY A 259 -2.85 21.09 13.82
N ASP A 260 -2.88 20.37 14.94
CA ASP A 260 -3.23 18.94 14.97
C ASP A 260 -4.74 18.78 14.73
N VAL A 261 -5.09 18.31 13.53
CA VAL A 261 -6.47 18.13 13.08
C VAL A 261 -7.22 17.08 13.93
N LYS A 262 -6.55 15.99 14.30
CA LYS A 262 -7.17 14.91 15.08
C LYS A 262 -7.50 15.38 16.49
N LEU A 263 -6.56 16.08 17.13
CA LEU A 263 -6.79 16.70 18.42
C LEU A 263 -7.88 17.77 18.32
N ALA A 264 -7.85 18.64 17.31
CA ALA A 264 -8.86 19.68 17.12
C ALA A 264 -10.29 19.11 17.02
N ILE A 265 -10.48 17.98 16.32
CA ILE A 265 -11.77 17.29 16.28
C ILE A 265 -12.17 16.80 17.68
N LEU A 266 -11.26 16.18 18.43
CA LEU A 266 -11.55 15.74 19.79
C LEU A 266 -11.98 16.90 20.69
N LEU A 267 -11.27 18.03 20.64
CA LEU A 267 -11.59 19.24 21.41
C LEU A 267 -12.89 19.93 20.94
N ALA A 268 -13.28 19.75 19.69
CA ALA A 268 -14.55 20.27 19.18
C ALA A 268 -15.76 19.42 19.61
N ARG A 269 -15.53 18.13 19.88
CA ARG A 269 -16.57 17.13 20.21
C ARG A 269 -16.70 16.87 21.71
N THR A 270 -15.84 17.45 22.53
CA THR A 270 -15.76 17.20 23.98
C THR A 270 -15.43 18.49 24.73
N ASP A 271 -15.62 18.48 26.05
CA ASP A 271 -15.22 19.59 26.93
C ASP A 271 -13.75 19.48 27.41
N LEU A 272 -12.93 18.67 26.74
CA LEU A 272 -11.53 18.49 27.09
C LEU A 272 -10.71 19.71 26.64
N ASP A 273 -9.69 20.06 27.43
CA ASP A 273 -8.61 20.94 26.99
C ASP A 273 -7.57 20.19 26.15
N ALA A 274 -6.65 20.92 25.51
CA ALA A 274 -5.60 20.35 24.67
C ALA A 274 -4.69 19.34 25.39
N GLU A 275 -4.41 19.50 26.69
CA GLU A 275 -3.56 18.58 27.43
C GLU A 275 -4.30 17.27 27.74
N GLN A 276 -5.53 17.39 28.22
CA GLN A 276 -6.43 16.26 28.48
C GLN A 276 -6.71 15.48 27.19
N GLY A 277 -7.00 16.18 26.08
CA GLY A 277 -7.22 15.60 24.76
C GLY A 277 -6.01 14.80 24.26
N ARG A 278 -4.79 15.34 24.40
CA ARG A 278 -3.55 14.61 24.05
C ARG A 278 -3.38 13.35 24.90
N LYS A 279 -3.61 13.43 26.22
CA LYS A 279 -3.54 12.27 27.11
C LYS A 279 -4.58 11.21 26.73
N LYS A 280 -5.80 11.63 26.40
CA LYS A 280 -6.88 10.73 25.97
C LYS A 280 -6.59 10.05 24.64
N LEU A 281 -6.11 10.79 23.63
CA LEU A 281 -5.67 10.19 22.36
C LEU A 281 -4.55 9.19 22.57
N LYS A 282 -3.56 9.52 23.38
CA LYS A 282 -2.44 8.63 23.68
C LYS A 282 -2.89 7.33 24.35
N SER A 283 -3.85 7.39 25.28
CA SER A 283 -4.31 6.20 26.01
C SER A 283 -5.07 5.19 25.13
N VAL A 284 -5.58 5.61 23.97
CA VAL A 284 -6.27 4.74 23.00
C VAL A 284 -5.45 4.49 21.73
N GLY A 285 -4.14 4.75 21.76
CA GLY A 285 -3.25 4.51 20.62
C GLY A 285 -3.45 5.46 19.44
N GLY A 286 -3.94 6.68 19.68
CA GLY A 286 -4.16 7.69 18.64
C GLY A 286 -5.39 7.45 17.76
N VAL A 287 -6.26 6.51 18.14
CA VAL A 287 -7.49 6.18 17.41
C VAL A 287 -8.64 7.07 17.89
N LEU A 288 -9.07 8.01 17.06
CA LEU A 288 -9.98 9.09 17.47
C LEU A 288 -11.38 8.61 17.89
N TYR A 289 -12.00 7.69 17.16
CA TYR A 289 -13.34 7.19 17.53
C TYR A 289 -13.36 6.54 18.93
N LYS A 290 -12.28 5.82 19.30
CA LYS A 290 -12.09 5.28 20.65
C LYS A 290 -11.92 6.37 21.70
N ALA A 291 -11.25 7.47 21.36
CA ALA A 291 -11.08 8.62 22.27
C ALA A 291 -12.43 9.30 22.54
N LEU A 292 -13.30 9.37 21.52
CA LEU A 292 -14.66 9.88 21.60
C LEU A 292 -15.65 8.93 22.28
N GLY A 293 -15.29 7.65 22.45
CA GLY A 293 -16.19 6.63 23.00
C GLY A 293 -17.28 6.20 22.01
N GLU A 294 -17.08 6.44 20.72
CA GLU A 294 -17.99 6.02 19.65
C GLU A 294 -17.75 4.52 19.38
N ILE A 295 -18.84 3.75 19.26
CA ILE A 295 -18.77 2.30 18.98
C ILE A 295 -19.67 1.89 17.80
N ASP A 296 -20.53 2.79 17.35
CA ASP A 296 -21.49 2.54 16.29
C ASP A 296 -20.85 2.72 14.91
N TYR A 297 -21.11 1.78 14.00
CA TYR A 297 -20.69 1.84 12.59
C TYR A 297 -21.85 1.58 11.62
N GLU A 298 -23.08 1.52 12.14
CA GLU A 298 -24.36 1.35 11.42
C GLU A 298 -25.16 2.65 11.38
#